data_AF-A0A2S9GBP2-F1
#
_entry.id   AF-A0A2S9GBP2-F1
#
_cell.length_a   1.000
_cell.length_b   1.000
_cell.length_c   1.000
_cell.angle_alpha   90.00
_cell.angle_beta   90.00
_cell.angle_gamma   90.00
#
_symmetry.space_group_name_H-M   'P 1'
#
loop_
_entity.id
_entity.type
_entity.pdbx_description
1 polymer ?
#
loop_
_entity_poly.entity_id
_entity_poly.type
_entity_poly.pdbx_seq_one_letter_code
_entity_poly.pdbx_strand_id
1 'polypeptide(L)'
;QLALNVDNLDEAVAFYSTLFNTPPAKLKDGYANFAIAEPPLKPVLFENPGQGGTINHLGIEVESSATVHSEIARLTEKGLFTDEE
;
A
#
# COMPACT_ATOMS: atom_id res chain seq x y z
N GLN A 1 4.71 0.38 -0.08
CA GLN A 1 3.26 0.29 0.09
C GLN A 1 2.87 -1.16 0.23
N LEU A 2 2.10 -1.46 1.26
CA LEU A 2 1.50 -2.78 1.51
C LEU A 2 0.00 -2.62 1.39
N ALA A 3 -0.56 -3.02 0.25
CA ALA A 3 -1.99 -2.95 0.01
C ALA A 3 -2.66 -4.28 0.32
N LEU A 4 -3.70 -4.26 1.13
CA LEU A 4 -4.43 -5.43 1.60
C LEU A 4 -5.91 -5.31 1.26
N ASN A 5 -6.50 -6.43 0.84
CA ASN A 5 -7.96 -6.57 0.84
C ASN A 5 -8.41 -6.93 2.26
N VAL A 6 -9.47 -6.29 2.73
CA VAL A 6 -10.07 -6.54 4.05
C VAL A 6 -11.56 -6.83 3.90
N ASP A 7 -12.09 -7.74 4.71
CA ASP A 7 -13.52 -8.08 4.63
C ASP A 7 -14.41 -6.96 5.17
N ASN A 8 -13.95 -6.30 6.24
CA ASN A 8 -14.61 -5.19 6.89
C ASN A 8 -13.59 -4.08 7.15
N LEU A 9 -13.85 -2.89 6.58
CA LEU A 9 -12.92 -1.78 6.67
C LEU A 9 -12.82 -1.22 8.09
N ASP A 10 -13.94 -1.10 8.80
CA ASP A 10 -13.98 -0.51 10.14
C ASP A 10 -13.20 -1.34 11.16
N GLU A 11 -13.36 -2.67 11.12
CA GLU A 11 -12.61 -3.60 11.95
C GLU A 11 -11.11 -3.53 11.64
N ALA A 12 -10.74 -3.50 10.35
CA ALA A 12 -9.35 -3.41 9.94
C ALA A 12 -8.72 -2.07 10.35
N VAL A 13 -9.45 -0.96 10.19
CA VAL A 13 -8.99 0.37 10.63
C VAL A 13 -8.77 0.39 12.14
N ALA A 14 -9.67 -0.19 12.93
CA ALA A 14 -9.50 -0.30 14.38
C ALA A 14 -8.25 -1.12 14.75
N PHE A 15 -8.05 -2.25 14.08
CA PHE A 15 -6.88 -3.10 14.28
C PHE A 15 -5.57 -2.37 13.94
N TYR A 16 -5.45 -1.81 12.74
CA TYR A 16 -4.21 -1.15 12.30
C TYR A 16 -3.93 0.16 13.02
N SER A 17 -4.97 0.89 13.42
CA SER A 17 -4.79 2.07 14.26
C SER A 17 -4.21 1.70 15.62
N THR A 18 -4.64 0.58 16.20
CA THR A 18 -4.09 0.04 17.45
C THR A 18 -2.65 -0.43 17.25
N LEU A 19 -2.40 -1.22 16.20
CA LEU A 19 -1.09 -1.80 15.92
C LEU A 19 -0.01 -0.74 15.73
N PHE A 20 -0.33 0.31 14.97
CA PHE A 20 0.63 1.39 14.67
C PHE A 20 0.50 2.60 15.59
N ASN A 21 -0.41 2.55 16.56
CA ASN A 21 -0.68 3.65 17.48
C ASN A 21 -0.91 5.00 16.74
N THR A 22 -1.62 4.96 15.62
CA THR A 22 -1.88 6.15 14.79
C THR A 22 -3.16 5.95 13.97
N PRO A 23 -4.03 6.97 13.84
CA PRO A 23 -5.21 6.87 12.98
C PRO A 23 -4.81 6.80 11.49
N PRO A 24 -5.74 6.39 10.60
CA PRO A 24 -5.50 6.46 9.16
C PRO A 24 -5.24 7.90 8.73
N ALA A 25 -4.28 8.09 7.83
CA ALA A 25 -4.01 9.38 7.21
C ALA A 25 -5.12 9.78 6.22
N LYS A 26 -5.84 8.79 5.68
CA LYS A 26 -7.01 9.00 4.82
C LYS A 26 -8.00 7.87 5.01
N LEU A 27 -9.27 8.23 5.20
CA LEU A 27 -10.39 7.30 5.29
C LEU A 27 -11.48 7.73 4.30
N LYS A 28 -12.00 6.76 3.54
CA LYS A 28 -13.09 6.89 2.58
C LYS A 28 -13.91 5.60 2.58
N ASP A 29 -15.08 5.65 1.96
CA ASP A 29 -15.88 4.44 1.72
C ASP A 29 -15.04 3.39 0.96
N GLY A 30 -14.99 2.17 1.51
CA GLY A 30 -14.20 1.05 0.99
C GLY A 30 -12.67 1.23 0.98
N TYR A 31 -12.12 2.29 1.57
CA TYR A 31 -10.68 2.59 1.47
C TYR A 31 -10.10 3.30 2.70
N ALA A 32 -8.93 2.84 3.16
CA ALA A 32 -8.11 3.59 4.11
C ALA A 32 -6.62 3.53 3.76
N ASN A 33 -5.86 4.54 4.15
CA ASN A 33 -4.40 4.43 4.19
C ASN A 33 -3.82 5.00 5.48
N PHE A 34 -2.64 4.50 5.83
CA PHE A 34 -1.86 4.92 6.97
C PHE A 34 -0.51 5.45 6.47
N ALA A 35 0.06 6.39 7.21
CA ALA A 35 1.42 6.87 7.01
C ALA A 35 2.21 6.62 8.29
N ILE A 36 3.02 5.57 8.30
CA ILE A 36 3.80 5.15 9.47
C ILE A 36 5.22 5.63 9.28
N ALA A 37 5.71 6.46 10.20
CA ALA A 37 7.07 6.99 10.14
C ALA A 37 8.11 5.98 10.63
N GLU A 38 7.79 5.19 11.66
CA GLU A 38 8.68 4.21 12.27
C GLU A 38 7.90 2.95 12.67
N PRO A 39 8.16 1.80 12.03
CA PRO A 39 8.98 1.64 10.82
C PRO A 39 8.34 2.36 9.62
N PRO A 40 9.13 2.88 8.66
CA PRO A 40 8.60 3.51 7.45
C PRO A 40 7.71 2.53 6.67
N LEU A 41 6.41 2.76 6.70
CA LEU A 41 5.43 1.90 6.03
C LEU A 41 4.22 2.70 5.57
N LYS A 42 3.68 2.29 4.43
CA LYS A 42 2.44 2.79 3.86
C LYS A 42 1.42 1.64 3.72
N PRO A 43 0.69 1.28 4.80
CA PRO A 43 -0.44 0.37 4.72
C PRO A 43 -1.58 1.03 3.93
N VAL A 44 -2.20 0.27 3.03
CA VAL A 44 -3.40 0.65 2.29
C VAL A 44 -4.41 -0.48 2.41
N LEU A 45 -5.64 -0.15 2.80
CA LEU A 45 -6.72 -1.10 3.01
C LEU A 45 -7.81 -0.86 1.96
N PHE A 46 -8.22 -1.92 1.27
CA PHE A 46 -9.34 -1.93 0.35
C PHE A 46 -10.39 -2.89 0.87
N GLU A 47 -11.61 -2.40 1.07
CA GLU A 47 -12.71 -3.28 1.46
C GLU A 47 -13.10 -4.19 0.28
N ASN A 48 -13.15 -5.48 0.53
CA ASN A 48 -13.55 -6.50 -0.43
C ASN A 48 -14.26 -7.64 0.33
N PRO A 49 -15.56 -7.47 0.66
CA PRO A 49 -16.29 -8.41 1.51
C PRO A 49 -16.31 -9.83 0.94
N GLY A 50 -15.89 -10.81 1.74
CA GLY A 50 -15.78 -12.23 1.34
C GLY A 50 -14.47 -12.59 0.65
N GLN A 51 -13.56 -11.63 0.48
CA GLN A 51 -12.22 -11.81 -0.10
C GLN A 51 -11.14 -11.05 0.68
N GLY A 52 -11.39 -10.78 1.97
CA GLY A 52 -10.43 -10.16 2.87
C GLY A 52 -9.25 -11.07 3.23
N GLY A 53 -8.21 -10.46 3.79
CA GLY A 53 -7.01 -11.16 4.27
C GLY A 53 -6.00 -11.48 3.16
N THR A 54 -6.21 -11.01 1.93
CA THR A 54 -5.26 -11.21 0.82
C THR A 54 -4.41 -9.96 0.58
N ILE A 55 -3.21 -10.17 0.03
CA ILE A 55 -2.45 -9.07 -0.57
C ILE A 55 -3.21 -8.59 -1.81
N ASN A 56 -3.37 -7.27 -1.94
CA ASN A 56 -3.88 -6.65 -3.15
C ASN A 56 -2.72 -6.35 -4.11
N HIS A 57 -1.74 -5.56 -3.66
CA HIS A 57 -0.50 -5.31 -4.38
C HIS A 57 0.62 -4.84 -3.44
N LEU A 58 1.84 -4.82 -3.97
CA LEU A 58 3.03 -4.30 -3.29
C LEU A 58 3.60 -3.13 -4.10
N GLY A 59 4.21 -2.18 -3.41
CA GLY A 59 4.91 -1.08 -4.06
C GLY A 59 6.02 -0.52 -3.17
N ILE A 60 6.85 0.35 -3.72
CA ILE A 60 7.87 1.10 -2.98
C ILE A 60 7.55 2.58 -3.17
N GLU A 61 7.34 3.32 -2.08
CA GLU A 61 7.11 4.76 -2.14
C GLU A 61 8.48 5.44 -2.18
N VAL A 62 8.67 6.32 -3.17
CA VAL A 62 9.90 7.08 -3.36
C VAL A 62 9.58 8.57 -3.35
N GLU A 63 10.57 9.39 -3.00
CA GLU A 63 10.39 10.82 -2.77
C GLU A 63 10.08 11.62 -4.05
N SER A 64 10.43 11.08 -5.23
CA SER A 64 10.30 11.82 -6.48
C SER A 64 10.00 10.94 -7.69
N SER A 65 9.38 11.54 -8.70
CA SER A 65 9.19 10.92 -10.02
C SER A 65 10.51 10.64 -10.73
N ALA A 66 11.55 11.44 -10.49
CA ALA A 66 12.88 11.18 -11.06
C ALA A 66 13.44 9.82 -10.59
N THR A 67 13.25 9.49 -9.31
CA THR A 67 13.62 8.18 -8.75
C THR A 67 12.83 7.03 -9.39
N VAL A 68 11.54 7.24 -9.67
CA VAL A 68 10.72 6.24 -10.40
C VAL A 68 11.33 5.97 -11.78
N HIS A 69 11.59 7.02 -12.57
CA HIS A 69 12.16 6.87 -13.91
C HIS A 69 13.55 6.22 -13.90
N SER A 70 14.40 6.55 -12.92
CA SER A 70 15.73 5.94 -12.81
C SER A 70 15.65 4.45 -12.48
N GLU A 71 14.73 4.04 -11.60
CA GLU A 71 14.54 2.62 -11.27
C GLU A 71 13.93 1.83 -12.43
N ILE A 72 12.98 2.42 -13.17
CA ILE A 72 12.45 1.82 -14.40
C ILE A 72 13.58 1.59 -15.40
N ALA A 73 14.38 2.62 -15.71
CA ALA A 73 15.50 2.49 -16.63
C ALA A 73 16.48 1.39 -16.19
N ARG A 74 16.86 1.37 -14.90
CA ARG A 74 17.76 0.36 -14.32
C ARG A 74 17.21 -1.06 -14.45
N LEU A 75 15.91 -1.27 -14.20
CA LEU A 75 15.28 -2.59 -14.29
C LEU A 75 15.12 -3.05 -15.75
N THR A 76 14.76 -2.13 -16.65
CA THR A 76 14.68 -2.38 -18.09
C THR A 76 16.03 -2.75 -18.68
N GLU A 77 17.12 -2.06 -18.31
CA GLU A 77 18.49 -2.42 -18.71
C GLU A 77 18.91 -3.82 -18.24
N LYS A 78 18.28 -4.34 -17.17
CA LYS A 78 18.49 -5.69 -16.67
C LYS A 78 17.51 -6.72 -17.24
N GLY A 79 16.62 -6.31 -18.14
CA GLY A 79 15.61 -7.18 -18.76
C GLY A 79 14.51 -7.64 -17.80
N LEU A 80 14.28 -6.92 -16.70
CA LEU A 80 13.30 -7.28 -15.67
C LEU A 80 11.94 -6.60 -15.84
N PHE A 81 11.85 -5.60 -16.72
CA PHE A 81 10.58 -5.02 -17.13
C PHE A 81 10.20 -5.63 -18.48
N THR A 82 9.19 -6.49 -18.46
CA THR A 82 8.53 -7.00 -19.66
C THR A 82 7.08 -6.53 -19.64
N ASP A 83 6.76 -5.70 -20.63
CA ASP A 83 5.46 -5.16 -21.01
C ASP A 83 4.78 -4.16 -20.04
N GLU A 84 4.37 -3.03 -20.62
CA GLU A 84 3.44 -2.06 -20.03
C GLU A 84 2.08 -2.73 -19.85
N GLU A 85 1.58 -2.87 -18.62
CA GLU A 85 0.14 -2.98 -18.36
C GLU A 85 -0.49 -1.58 -18.29
#